data_AF-A0A8D1P9W0-F1
#
_entry.id   AF-A0A8D1P9W0-F1
#
_cell.length_a   1.000
_cell.length_b   1.000
_cell.length_c   1.000
_cell.angle_alpha   90.00
_cell.angle_beta   90.00
_cell.angle_gamma   90.00
#
_symmetry.space_group_name_H-M   'P 1'
#
loop_
_entity.id
_entity.type
_entity.pdbx_description
1 polymer ?
#
loop_
_entity_poly.entity_id
_entity_poly.type
_entity_poly.pdbx_seq_one_letter_code
_entity_poly.pdbx_strand_id
1 'polypeptide(L)'
;MEQLPQNDLNTESHREDDPVTSTSPQISVSEFSCHCCYDILVNPTTLNCGHSFCRHCLALWWASSKKTECPECRDKWEGFPKVNILLRDAIEKLFPDAIRMRVEDIQQNNDIIQSLAAFQKYGSDQIPFAPHTGRAPQQRGGGFFSGVLTALTGVAVVLLVYHWSSKESEHDLLVHKAVARWTAEEVVLWLEQLGPWASLYRDRFLSERVNGRLLLTLTEEDFSRAPYSIENSIHRRAILMELEQVKALGVKPPQNLWEYK
;
A
#
# COMPACT_ATOMS: atom_id res chain seq x y z
N MET A 1 -49.07 -49.10 -25.57
CA MET A 1 -49.69 -48.85 -24.26
C MET A 1 -48.78 -49.51 -23.24
N GLU A 2 -47.82 -48.80 -22.65
CA GLU A 2 -47.93 -47.74 -21.62
C GLU A 2 -47.43 -48.31 -20.29
N GLN A 3 -46.21 -47.85 -19.94
CA GLN A 3 -45.71 -47.45 -18.61
C GLN A 3 -45.60 -48.46 -17.44
N LEU A 4 -44.34 -48.57 -16.97
CA LEU A 4 -43.78 -48.77 -15.61
C LEU A 4 -44.58 -48.05 -14.47
N PRO A 5 -44.26 -48.15 -13.14
CA PRO A 5 -43.02 -48.62 -12.44
C PRO A 5 -43.34 -49.51 -11.18
N GLN A 6 -42.40 -50.05 -10.39
CA GLN A 6 -41.62 -49.43 -9.31
C GLN A 6 -40.69 -50.50 -8.71
N ASN A 7 -39.44 -50.13 -8.40
CA ASN A 7 -38.60 -50.88 -7.47
C ASN A 7 -37.94 -49.84 -6.54
N ASP A 8 -38.47 -49.73 -5.32
CA ASP A 8 -37.97 -48.84 -4.28
C ASP A 8 -37.06 -49.60 -3.30
N LEU A 9 -35.84 -49.06 -3.17
CA LEU A 9 -34.98 -48.87 -2.00
C LEU A 9 -34.90 -49.92 -0.87
N ASN A 10 -33.65 -50.32 -0.58
CA ASN A 10 -32.96 -50.17 0.72
C ASN A 10 -31.45 -50.37 0.46
N THR A 11 -30.60 -49.34 0.43
CA THR A 11 -29.98 -48.60 1.56
C THR A 11 -29.06 -49.46 2.42
N GLU A 12 -27.77 -49.51 2.06
CA GLU A 12 -26.67 -49.60 3.01
C GLU A 12 -25.58 -48.60 2.59
N SER A 13 -25.37 -47.61 3.46
CA SER A 13 -24.43 -46.51 3.32
C SER A 13 -23.07 -46.92 3.86
N HIS A 14 -22.11 -47.23 2.98
CA HIS A 14 -20.69 -47.17 3.32
C HIS A 14 -20.21 -45.74 3.07
N ARG A 15 -19.85 -45.05 4.15
CA ARG A 15 -19.17 -43.75 4.08
C ARG A 15 -17.73 -44.01 3.67
N GLU A 16 -17.39 -43.65 2.44
CA GLU A 16 -16.01 -43.51 2.02
C GLU A 16 -15.51 -42.15 2.54
N ASP A 17 -14.49 -42.20 3.39
CA ASP A 17 -13.74 -41.03 3.83
C ASP A 17 -12.94 -40.49 2.62
N ASP A 18 -13.46 -39.44 1.98
CA ASP A 18 -12.70 -38.69 0.97
C ASP A 18 -11.47 -38.05 1.63
N PRO A 19 -10.24 -38.28 1.12
CA PRO A 19 -9.08 -37.56 1.59
C PRO A 19 -9.23 -36.11 1.14
N VAL A 20 -9.37 -35.21 2.11
CA VAL A 20 -9.27 -33.75 1.92
C VAL A 20 -7.89 -33.46 1.33
N THR A 21 -7.84 -33.47 0.01
CA THR A 21 -6.68 -33.04 -0.77
C THR A 21 -6.59 -31.55 -0.53
N SER A 22 -5.58 -31.13 0.23
CA SER A 22 -5.20 -29.74 0.41
C SER A 22 -4.75 -29.18 -0.94
N THR A 23 -5.70 -28.80 -1.77
CA THR A 23 -5.45 -28.14 -3.06
C THR A 23 -4.98 -26.74 -2.75
N SER A 24 -3.67 -26.55 -2.62
CA SER A 24 -3.07 -25.22 -2.72
C SER A 24 -3.59 -24.57 -4.01
N PRO A 25 -4.08 -23.32 -3.99
CA PRO A 25 -4.51 -22.65 -5.20
C PRO A 25 -3.37 -22.66 -6.21
N GLN A 26 -3.52 -23.40 -7.30
CA GLN A 26 -2.56 -23.41 -8.40
C GLN A 26 -2.81 -22.12 -9.19
N ILE A 27 -1.86 -21.19 -9.11
CA ILE A 27 -1.92 -19.91 -9.83
C ILE A 27 -1.85 -20.21 -11.33
N SER A 28 -2.85 -19.75 -12.08
CA SER A 28 -2.99 -19.99 -13.52
C SER A 28 -2.39 -18.85 -14.35
N VAL A 29 -1.94 -19.15 -15.58
CA VAL A 29 -1.44 -18.12 -16.53
C VAL A 29 -2.51 -17.06 -16.82
N SER A 30 -3.79 -17.46 -16.86
CA SER A 30 -4.92 -16.57 -17.13
C SER A 30 -5.09 -15.44 -16.10
N GLU A 31 -4.63 -15.62 -14.86
CA GLU A 31 -4.66 -14.58 -13.82
C GLU A 31 -3.76 -13.40 -14.15
N PHE A 32 -2.78 -13.58 -15.05
CA PHE A 32 -1.86 -12.55 -15.51
C PHE A 32 -2.08 -12.17 -16.97
N SER A 33 -3.31 -12.29 -17.46
CA SER A 33 -3.66 -11.94 -18.85
C SER A 33 -3.89 -10.44 -19.03
N CYS A 34 -3.39 -9.91 -20.14
CA CYS A 34 -3.60 -8.53 -20.57
C CYS A 34 -4.98 -8.38 -21.20
N HIS A 35 -5.79 -7.42 -20.76
CA HIS A 35 -7.15 -7.22 -21.29
C HIS A 35 -7.18 -6.66 -22.73
N CYS A 36 -6.04 -6.17 -23.25
CA CYS A 36 -5.95 -5.73 -24.65
C CYS A 36 -5.66 -6.87 -25.64
N CYS A 37 -4.79 -7.81 -25.28
CA CYS A 37 -4.37 -8.88 -26.18
C CYS A 37 -4.80 -10.29 -25.73
N TYR A 38 -5.44 -10.40 -24.57
CA TYR A 38 -5.91 -11.63 -23.93
C TYR A 38 -4.82 -12.70 -23.76
N ASP A 39 -3.57 -12.27 -23.62
CA ASP A 39 -2.39 -13.11 -23.49
C ASP A 39 -1.58 -12.65 -22.26
N ILE A 40 -0.63 -13.46 -21.80
CA ILE A 40 0.19 -13.19 -20.62
C ILE A 40 0.88 -11.82 -20.71
N LEU A 41 0.86 -11.08 -19.61
CA LEU A 41 1.42 -9.74 -19.52
C LEU A 41 2.94 -9.73 -19.73
N VAL A 42 3.40 -9.08 -20.81
CA VAL A 42 4.82 -8.79 -21.05
C VAL A 42 5.12 -7.32 -20.75
N ASN A 43 6.08 -7.08 -19.86
CA ASN A 43 6.38 -5.75 -19.31
C ASN A 43 5.11 -5.03 -18.84
N PRO A 44 4.38 -5.59 -17.85
CA PRO A 44 3.13 -5.04 -17.35
C PRO A 44 3.30 -3.58 -16.94
N THR A 45 2.44 -2.72 -17.47
CA THR A 45 2.39 -1.28 -17.18
C THR A 45 1.07 -1.00 -16.48
N THR A 46 1.15 -0.73 -15.19
CA THR A 46 -0.01 -0.43 -14.34
C THR A 46 -0.30 1.06 -14.40
N LEU A 47 -1.54 1.42 -14.71
CA LEU A 47 -2.01 2.81 -14.74
C LEU A 47 -2.45 3.25 -13.33
N ASN A 48 -2.61 4.57 -13.13
CA ASN A 48 -3.15 5.16 -11.90
C ASN A 48 -4.56 4.63 -11.54
N CYS A 49 -5.35 4.19 -12.51
CA CYS A 49 -6.65 3.53 -12.29
C CYS A 49 -6.52 2.06 -11.84
N GLY A 50 -5.31 1.51 -11.67
CA GLY A 50 -5.06 0.13 -11.21
C GLY A 50 -5.02 -0.94 -12.31
N HIS A 51 -5.56 -0.68 -13.49
CA HIS A 51 -5.50 -1.62 -14.62
C HIS A 51 -4.07 -1.79 -15.16
N SER A 52 -3.72 -3.03 -15.53
CA SER A 52 -2.39 -3.39 -16.03
C SER A 52 -2.47 -3.98 -17.44
N PHE A 53 -1.60 -3.50 -18.33
CA PHE A 53 -1.54 -3.94 -19.72
C PHE A 53 -0.10 -4.23 -20.13
N CYS A 54 0.11 -5.02 -21.18
CA CYS A 54 1.44 -5.14 -21.78
C CYS A 54 1.92 -3.75 -22.24
N ARG A 55 3.21 -3.48 -22.09
CA ARG A 55 3.79 -2.21 -22.54
C ARG A 55 3.51 -1.93 -24.03
N HIS A 56 3.55 -2.97 -24.87
CA HIS A 56 3.26 -2.85 -26.29
C HIS A 56 1.77 -2.61 -26.59
N CYS A 57 0.87 -3.24 -25.84
CA CYS A 57 -0.57 -3.01 -25.99
C CYS A 57 -0.93 -1.55 -25.68
N LEU A 58 -0.34 -1.00 -24.62
CA LEU A 58 -0.54 0.41 -24.27
C LEU A 58 0.04 1.34 -25.34
N ALA A 59 1.21 0.99 -25.90
CA ALA A 59 1.82 1.74 -27.00
C ALA A 59 0.95 1.73 -28.27
N LEU A 60 0.39 0.58 -28.65
CA LEU A 60 -0.52 0.44 -29.78
C LEU A 60 -1.82 1.24 -29.56
N TRP A 61 -2.40 1.14 -28.36
CA TRP A 61 -3.59 1.90 -27.97
C TRP A 61 -3.34 3.42 -28.06
N TRP A 62 -2.22 3.89 -27.53
CA TRP A 62 -1.84 5.29 -27.64
C TRP A 62 -1.55 5.69 -29.10
N ALA A 63 -0.92 4.81 -29.88
CA ALA A 63 -0.60 5.09 -31.28
C ALA A 63 -1.86 5.29 -32.13
N SER A 64 -2.92 4.52 -31.89
CA SER A 64 -4.19 4.59 -32.62
C SER A 64 -5.11 5.71 -32.12
N SER A 65 -5.25 5.87 -30.81
CA SER A 65 -6.19 6.83 -30.22
C SER A 65 -5.62 8.25 -30.06
N LYS A 66 -4.29 8.37 -29.93
CA LYS A 66 -3.58 9.58 -29.48
C LYS A 66 -4.06 10.11 -28.13
N LYS A 67 -4.73 9.29 -27.33
CA LYS A 67 -5.26 9.63 -26.01
C LYS A 67 -4.41 9.00 -24.90
N THR A 68 -4.38 9.66 -23.76
CA THR A 68 -3.76 9.18 -22.53
C THR A 68 -4.81 8.64 -21.56
N GLU A 69 -5.61 7.69 -22.03
CA GLU A 69 -6.77 7.13 -21.32
C GLU A 69 -6.69 5.61 -21.27
N CYS A 70 -7.06 5.02 -20.14
CA CYS A 70 -7.08 3.58 -19.94
C CYS A 70 -7.89 2.86 -21.05
N PRO A 71 -7.34 1.80 -21.69
CA PRO A 71 -8.08 0.99 -22.65
C PRO A 71 -9.38 0.38 -22.10
N GLU A 72 -9.41 0.06 -20.81
CA GLU A 72 -10.52 -0.61 -20.12
C GLU A 72 -11.57 0.40 -19.62
N CYS A 73 -11.20 1.23 -18.63
CA CYS A 73 -12.14 2.12 -17.94
C CYS A 73 -12.19 3.55 -18.48
N ARG A 74 -11.35 3.91 -19.46
CA ARG A 74 -11.22 5.27 -20.03
C ARG A 74 -10.73 6.36 -19.09
N ASP A 75 -10.34 6.03 -17.85
CA ASP A 75 -9.72 6.98 -16.95
C ASP A 75 -8.42 7.54 -17.53
N LYS A 76 -8.23 8.87 -17.40
CA LYS A 76 -6.99 9.51 -17.83
C LYS A 76 -5.83 9.08 -16.93
N TRP A 77 -4.73 8.67 -17.54
CA TRP A 77 -3.52 8.38 -16.79
C TRP A 77 -2.64 9.62 -16.60
N GLU A 78 -1.99 9.69 -15.45
CA GLU A 78 -1.12 10.80 -15.08
C GLU A 78 0.35 10.49 -15.39
N GLY A 79 1.04 11.46 -15.99
CA GLY A 79 2.42 11.31 -16.42
C GLY A 79 2.63 10.20 -17.46
N PHE A 80 3.90 9.80 -17.63
CA PHE A 80 4.24 8.70 -18.52
C PHE A 80 4.28 7.36 -17.75
N PRO A 81 3.41 6.40 -18.08
CA PRO A 81 3.25 5.19 -17.28
C PRO A 81 4.48 4.27 -17.37
N LYS A 82 4.90 3.74 -16.22
CA LYS A 82 6.12 2.93 -16.07
C LYS A 82 5.78 1.45 -15.94
N VAL A 83 6.74 0.59 -16.31
CA VAL A 83 6.61 -0.86 -16.10
C VAL A 83 6.58 -1.14 -14.60
N ASN A 84 5.62 -1.94 -14.16
CA ASN A 84 5.56 -2.47 -12.81
C ASN A 84 6.57 -3.62 -12.70
N ILE A 85 7.74 -3.31 -12.15
CA ILE A 85 8.86 -4.25 -12.04
C ILE A 85 8.52 -5.47 -11.17
N LEU A 86 7.77 -5.28 -10.07
CA LEU A 86 7.41 -6.40 -9.19
C LEU A 86 6.46 -7.38 -9.89
N LEU A 87 5.47 -6.86 -10.61
CA LEU A 87 4.54 -7.68 -11.36
C LEU A 87 5.24 -8.41 -12.52
N ARG A 88 6.13 -7.72 -13.24
CA ARG A 88 6.95 -8.34 -14.29
C ARG A 88 7.77 -9.50 -13.73
N ASP A 89 8.55 -9.24 -12.68
CA ASP A 89 9.48 -10.21 -12.12
C ASP A 89 8.72 -11.42 -11.53
N ALA A 90 7.54 -11.20 -10.95
CA ALA A 90 6.66 -12.26 -10.48
C ALA A 90 6.16 -13.15 -11.64
N ILE A 91 5.68 -12.55 -12.73
CA ILE A 91 5.17 -13.30 -13.89
C ILE A 91 6.30 -14.07 -14.58
N GLU A 92 7.47 -13.45 -14.75
CA GLU A 92 8.66 -14.10 -15.34
C GLU A 92 9.11 -15.30 -14.51
N LYS A 93 9.04 -15.21 -13.18
CA LYS A 93 9.40 -16.31 -12.28
C LYS A 93 8.37 -17.43 -12.27
N LEU A 94 7.08 -17.10 -12.32
CA LEU A 94 6.00 -18.09 -12.28
C LEU A 94 5.79 -18.79 -13.62
N PHE A 95 5.98 -18.08 -14.75
CA PHE A 95 5.66 -18.57 -16.09
C PHE A 95 6.78 -18.26 -17.11
N PRO A 96 8.01 -18.74 -16.89
CA PRO A 96 9.16 -18.39 -17.72
C PRO A 96 9.02 -18.82 -19.19
N ASP A 97 8.45 -19.99 -19.46
CA ASP A 97 8.28 -20.51 -20.81
C ASP A 97 7.23 -19.73 -21.60
N ALA A 98 6.09 -19.43 -20.96
CA ALA A 98 5.03 -18.64 -21.57
C ALA A 98 5.51 -17.21 -21.91
N ILE A 99 6.27 -16.58 -21.01
CA ILE A 99 6.88 -15.28 -21.27
C ILE A 99 7.88 -15.35 -22.41
N ARG A 100 8.76 -16.37 -22.44
CA ARG A 100 9.76 -16.51 -23.51
C ARG A 100 9.11 -16.59 -24.88
N MET A 101 8.11 -17.47 -25.05
CA MET A 101 7.35 -17.59 -26.29
C MET A 101 6.69 -16.25 -26.67
N ARG A 102 6.03 -15.60 -25.70
CA ARG A 102 5.35 -14.34 -25.97
C ARG A 102 6.30 -13.21 -26.37
N VAL A 103 7.50 -13.17 -25.79
CA VAL A 103 8.53 -12.17 -26.13
C VAL A 103 9.03 -12.40 -27.56
N GLU A 104 9.23 -13.64 -28.00
CA GLU A 104 9.62 -13.97 -29.37
C GLU A 104 8.54 -13.51 -30.38
N ASP A 105 7.26 -13.79 -30.11
CA ASP A 105 6.15 -13.35 -30.95
C ASP A 105 6.09 -11.82 -31.09
N ILE A 106 6.31 -11.10 -29.98
CA ILE A 106 6.35 -9.64 -29.96
C ILE A 106 7.51 -9.09 -30.80
N GLN A 107 8.69 -9.72 -30.72
CA GLN A 107 9.88 -9.30 -31.46
C GLN A 107 9.78 -9.52 -32.96
N GLN A 108 8.97 -10.47 -33.41
CA GLN A 108 8.73 -10.70 -34.83
C GLN A 108 7.75 -9.70 -35.46
N ASN A 109 7.06 -8.90 -34.63
CA ASN A 109 6.05 -7.94 -35.09
C ASN A 109 6.62 -6.51 -35.21
N ASN A 110 6.89 -6.09 -36.44
CA ASN A 110 7.43 -4.76 -36.75
C ASN A 110 6.52 -3.60 -36.29
N ASP A 111 5.19 -3.76 -36.39
CA ASP A 111 4.23 -2.72 -36.00
C ASP A 111 4.27 -2.46 -34.49
N ILE A 112 4.46 -3.54 -33.71
CA ILE A 112 4.67 -3.45 -32.26
C ILE A 112 5.97 -2.69 -31.96
N ILE A 113 7.07 -3.07 -32.60
CA ILE A 113 8.39 -2.43 -32.38
C ILE A 113 8.31 -0.93 -32.68
N GLN A 114 7.71 -0.56 -33.82
CA GLN A 114 7.57 0.84 -34.21
C GLN A 114 6.69 1.62 -33.22
N SER A 115 5.57 1.02 -32.80
CA SER A 115 4.65 1.65 -31.85
C SER A 115 5.30 1.85 -30.47
N LEU A 116 6.07 0.86 -29.99
CA LEU A 116 6.84 0.96 -28.76
C LEU A 116 7.87 2.07 -28.83
N ALA A 117 8.64 2.17 -29.91
CA ALA A 117 9.65 3.21 -30.09
C ALA A 117 9.02 4.62 -30.09
N ALA A 118 7.90 4.79 -30.81
CA ALA A 118 7.16 6.05 -30.82
C ALA A 118 6.62 6.41 -29.42
N PHE A 119 6.07 5.44 -28.70
CA PHE A 119 5.55 5.63 -27.35
C PHE A 119 6.66 5.98 -26.35
N GLN A 120 7.83 5.34 -26.43
CA GLN A 120 8.99 5.67 -25.61
C GLN A 120 9.51 7.08 -25.89
N LYS A 121 9.61 7.49 -27.16
CA LYS A 121 9.99 8.85 -27.53
C LYS A 121 9.05 9.89 -26.93
N TYR A 122 7.74 9.67 -27.07
CA TYR A 122 6.72 10.52 -26.45
C TYR A 122 6.92 10.67 -24.94
N GLY A 123 7.22 9.56 -24.23
CA GLY A 123 7.51 9.61 -22.81
C GLY A 123 8.76 10.41 -22.43
N SER A 124 9.83 10.29 -23.23
CA SER A 124 11.06 11.07 -23.04
C SER A 124 10.83 12.57 -23.23
N ASP A 125 10.02 12.96 -24.21
CA ASP A 125 9.70 14.36 -24.49
C ASP A 125 8.84 15.00 -23.38
N GLN A 126 8.15 14.19 -22.57
CA GLN A 126 7.35 14.67 -21.42
C GLN A 126 8.16 14.94 -20.16
N ILE A 127 9.41 14.49 -20.06
CA ILE A 127 10.27 14.82 -18.92
C ILE A 127 10.64 16.30 -19.07
N PRO A 128 10.17 17.22 -18.20
CA PRO A 128 10.62 18.59 -18.27
C PRO A 128 12.12 18.57 -18.02
N PHE A 129 12.91 18.99 -19.00
CA PHE A 129 14.25 19.49 -18.73
C PHE A 129 14.10 20.52 -17.60
N ALA A 130 14.64 20.21 -16.42
CA ALA A 130 14.73 21.17 -15.34
C ALA A 130 15.37 22.45 -15.91
N PRO A 131 14.71 23.63 -15.82
CA PRO A 131 15.38 24.84 -16.21
C PRO A 131 16.49 25.09 -15.21
N HIS A 132 17.71 25.14 -15.72
CA HIS A 132 18.84 25.74 -15.03
C HIS A 132 18.45 27.09 -14.43
N THR A 133 18.95 27.30 -13.22
CA THR A 133 19.13 28.59 -12.57
C THR A 133 19.37 29.72 -13.57
N GLY A 134 18.42 30.66 -13.69
CA GLY A 134 18.61 31.81 -14.58
C GLY A 134 17.36 32.67 -14.74
N ARG A 135 17.24 33.68 -13.86
CA ARG A 135 16.57 34.98 -14.09
C ARG A 135 15.11 34.96 -14.58
N ALA A 136 14.19 35.26 -13.66
CA ALA A 136 12.82 35.64 -13.97
C ALA A 136 12.78 36.89 -14.89
N PRO A 137 11.97 36.91 -15.96
CA PRO A 137 11.63 38.14 -16.63
C PRO A 137 10.59 38.90 -15.80
N GLN A 138 10.91 40.16 -15.53
CA GLN A 138 10.04 41.10 -14.86
C GLN A 138 8.79 41.36 -15.71
N GLN A 139 7.65 40.79 -15.32
CA GLN A 139 6.36 41.23 -15.81
C GLN A 139 5.86 42.43 -15.00
N ARG A 140 5.83 43.53 -15.73
CA ARG A 140 5.17 44.80 -15.44
C ARG A 140 3.66 44.58 -15.60
N GLY A 141 2.88 44.76 -14.54
CA GLY A 141 1.41 44.74 -14.59
C GLY A 141 0.80 44.85 -13.19
N GLY A 142 0.11 45.96 -12.93
CA GLY A 142 -0.30 46.38 -11.59
C GLY A 142 -1.38 45.53 -10.91
N GLY A 143 -1.41 45.62 -9.58
CA GLY A 143 -2.47 45.06 -8.75
C GLY A 143 -2.14 45.19 -7.27
N PHE A 144 -2.67 46.23 -6.61
CA PHE A 144 -2.50 46.54 -5.18
C PHE A 144 -3.07 45.48 -4.21
N PHE A 145 -3.40 44.28 -4.69
CA PHE A 145 -3.91 43.15 -3.90
C PHE A 145 -2.87 42.05 -3.62
N SER A 146 -1.66 42.18 -4.17
CA SER A 146 -0.64 41.12 -4.09
C SER A 146 0.04 41.01 -2.71
N GLY A 147 0.19 42.10 -1.95
CA GLY A 147 1.00 42.10 -0.73
C GLY A 147 0.33 41.44 0.48
N VAL A 148 -0.99 41.58 0.60
CA VAL A 148 -1.75 40.99 1.70
C VAL A 148 -1.89 39.49 1.51
N LEU A 149 -2.15 39.03 0.28
CA LEU A 149 -2.27 37.61 -0.01
C LEU A 149 -0.95 36.87 0.17
N THR A 150 0.18 37.46 -0.22
CA THR A 150 1.51 36.86 0.01
C THR A 150 1.89 36.86 1.50
N ALA A 151 1.54 37.91 2.25
CA ALA A 151 1.75 37.93 3.71
C ALA A 151 0.88 36.89 4.43
N LEU A 152 -0.41 36.78 4.07
CA LEU A 152 -1.33 35.83 4.68
C LEU A 152 -0.94 34.37 4.37
N THR A 153 -0.50 34.09 3.15
CA THR A 153 0.03 32.76 2.80
C THR A 153 1.32 32.45 3.53
N GLY A 154 2.25 33.40 3.66
CA GLY A 154 3.47 33.24 4.46
C GLY A 154 3.16 32.94 5.93
N VAL A 155 2.25 33.69 6.54
CA VAL A 155 1.80 33.45 7.92
C VAL A 155 1.11 32.10 8.05
N ALA A 156 0.25 31.72 7.09
CA ALA A 156 -0.41 30.41 7.09
C ALA A 156 0.61 29.26 7.01
N VAL A 157 1.63 29.36 6.16
CA VAL A 157 2.71 28.35 6.10
C VAL A 157 3.48 28.30 7.41
N VAL A 158 3.84 29.45 8.00
CA VAL A 158 4.54 29.48 9.30
C VAL A 158 3.68 28.89 10.41
N LEU A 159 2.37 29.17 10.45
CA LEU A 159 1.44 28.61 11.41
C LEU A 159 1.25 27.10 11.20
N LEU A 160 1.19 26.63 9.95
CA LEU A 160 1.13 25.21 9.62
C LEU A 160 2.41 24.49 10.04
N VAL A 161 3.58 25.06 9.78
CA VAL A 161 4.87 24.52 10.21
C VAL A 161 4.99 24.54 11.73
N TYR A 162 4.54 25.62 12.40
CA TYR A 162 4.54 25.70 13.85
C TYR A 162 3.58 24.69 14.49
N HIS A 163 2.37 24.53 13.93
CA HIS A 163 1.39 23.57 14.39
C HIS A 163 1.84 22.13 14.13
N TRP A 164 2.47 21.86 12.99
CA TRP A 164 3.07 20.56 12.69
C TRP A 164 4.24 20.26 13.64
N SER A 165 5.18 21.19 13.80
CA SER A 165 6.34 21.06 14.69
C SER A 165 5.93 20.92 16.17
N SER A 166 4.92 21.67 16.61
CA SER A 166 4.37 21.55 17.97
C SER A 166 3.74 20.18 18.20
N LYS A 167 3.08 19.59 17.19
CA LYS A 167 2.49 18.26 17.27
C LYS A 167 3.53 17.12 17.23
N GLU A 168 4.64 17.33 16.51
CA GLU A 168 5.77 16.38 16.41
C GLU A 168 6.54 16.27 17.74
N SER A 169 6.67 17.38 18.49
CA SER A 169 7.57 17.48 19.65
C SER A 169 7.33 16.49 20.80
N GLU A 170 6.07 16.06 21.04
CA GLU A 170 5.77 15.07 22.10
C GLU A 170 5.95 13.62 21.62
N HIS A 171 5.82 13.36 20.32
CA HIS A 171 5.86 12.01 19.75
C HIS A 171 7.30 11.55 19.49
N ASP A 172 8.18 12.50 19.16
CA ASP A 172 9.60 12.29 18.89
C ASP A 172 10.40 11.95 20.17
N LEU A 173 9.87 12.31 21.35
CA LEU A 173 10.50 12.06 22.63
C LEU A 173 10.54 10.56 22.98
N LEU A 174 9.52 9.78 22.62
CA LEU A 174 9.43 8.35 22.97
C LEU A 174 10.38 7.46 22.17
N VAL A 175 10.76 7.88 20.97
CA VAL A 175 11.71 7.16 20.09
C VAL A 175 13.12 7.22 20.67
N HIS A 176 13.46 8.32 21.34
CA HIS A 176 14.79 8.55 21.91
C HIS A 176 14.87 8.23 23.42
N LYS A 177 13.73 8.21 24.11
CA LYS A 177 13.65 7.96 25.54
C LYS A 177 13.49 6.47 25.82
N ALA A 178 14.42 5.91 26.60
CA ALA A 178 14.33 4.53 27.06
C ALA A 178 13.00 4.24 27.76
N VAL A 179 12.38 3.11 27.43
CA VAL A 179 11.04 2.73 27.91
C VAL A 179 10.98 2.68 29.42
N ALA A 180 12.03 2.18 30.07
CA ALA A 180 12.14 2.16 31.53
C ALA A 180 12.05 3.55 32.20
N ARG A 181 12.17 4.64 31.43
CA ARG A 181 12.04 6.04 31.90
C ARG A 181 10.70 6.68 31.51
N TRP A 182 9.80 5.95 30.87
CA TRP A 182 8.50 6.49 30.48
C TRP A 182 7.61 6.74 31.70
N THR A 183 6.93 7.88 31.71
CA THR A 183 5.87 8.21 32.68
C THR A 183 4.57 7.49 32.32
N ALA A 184 3.56 7.57 33.20
CA ALA A 184 2.26 6.99 32.92
C ALA A 184 1.55 7.71 31.75
N GLU A 185 1.73 9.02 31.58
CA GLU A 185 1.19 9.74 30.42
C GLU A 185 1.86 9.28 29.12
N GLU A 186 3.18 9.10 29.14
CA GLU A 186 3.96 8.65 27.98
C GLU A 186 3.60 7.21 27.56
N VAL A 187 3.34 6.32 28.52
CA VAL A 187 2.83 4.97 28.24
C VAL A 187 1.46 5.03 27.55
N VAL A 188 0.59 5.95 27.97
CA VAL A 188 -0.73 6.11 27.36
C VAL A 188 -0.62 6.73 25.96
N LEU A 189 0.28 7.69 25.76
CA LEU A 189 0.57 8.24 24.43
C LEU A 189 1.06 7.16 23.47
N TRP A 190 1.95 6.28 23.93
CA TRP A 190 2.34 5.09 23.17
C TRP A 190 1.15 4.18 22.89
N LEU A 191 0.33 3.88 23.90
CA LEU A 191 -0.83 3.00 23.78
C LEU A 191 -1.83 3.51 22.72
N GLU A 192 -2.11 4.82 22.69
CA GLU A 192 -3.03 5.44 21.73
C GLU A 192 -2.53 5.39 20.27
N GLN A 193 -1.23 5.17 20.05
CA GLN A 193 -0.67 5.00 18.71
C GLN A 193 -0.94 3.63 18.09
N LEU A 194 -1.32 2.62 18.90
CA LEU A 194 -1.73 1.30 18.37
C LEU A 194 -3.07 1.37 17.62
N GLY A 195 -3.84 2.44 17.81
CA GLY A 195 -5.04 2.75 17.04
C GLY A 195 -6.16 3.37 17.88
N PRO A 196 -7.25 3.83 17.23
CA PRO A 196 -8.34 4.55 17.90
C PRO A 196 -8.99 3.77 19.05
N TRP A 197 -8.99 2.43 18.98
CA TRP A 197 -9.54 1.53 19.98
C TRP A 197 -8.78 1.57 21.32
N ALA A 198 -7.53 2.00 21.32
CA ALA A 198 -6.67 1.97 22.50
C ALA A 198 -7.06 3.03 23.55
N SER A 199 -7.74 4.10 23.12
CA SER A 199 -8.33 5.11 23.99
C SER A 199 -9.31 4.53 25.02
N LEU A 200 -9.95 3.39 24.74
CA LEU A 200 -10.84 2.68 25.65
C LEU A 200 -10.16 2.20 26.94
N TYR A 201 -8.82 2.08 26.92
CA TYR A 201 -8.03 1.58 28.04
C TYR A 201 -7.19 2.67 28.72
N ARG A 202 -7.18 3.89 28.18
CA ARG A 202 -6.43 5.06 28.72
C ARG A 202 -6.63 5.21 30.22
N ASP A 203 -7.88 5.29 30.66
CA ASP A 203 -8.19 5.59 32.06
C ASP A 203 -7.72 4.48 33.01
N ARG A 204 -7.72 3.22 32.55
CA ARG A 204 -7.23 2.07 33.34
C ARG A 204 -5.73 2.16 33.52
N PHE A 205 -4.99 2.47 32.45
CA PHE A 205 -3.52 2.60 32.50
C PHE A 205 -3.09 3.81 33.34
N LEU A 206 -3.82 4.94 33.26
CA LEU A 206 -3.56 6.11 34.11
C LEU A 206 -3.88 5.86 35.58
N SER A 207 -5.04 5.24 35.86
CA SER A 207 -5.48 4.96 37.24
C SER A 207 -4.49 4.03 37.95
N GLU A 208 -3.98 3.03 37.24
CA GLU A 208 -2.97 2.10 37.73
C GLU A 208 -1.54 2.64 37.65
N ARG A 209 -1.38 3.89 37.18
CA ARG A 209 -0.09 4.58 37.04
C ARG A 209 0.96 3.72 36.33
N VAL A 210 0.55 3.07 35.23
CA VAL A 210 1.42 2.19 34.46
C VAL A 210 2.53 3.00 33.82
N ASN A 211 3.69 3.04 34.48
CA ASN A 211 4.91 3.63 33.95
C ASN A 211 5.68 2.60 33.12
N GLY A 212 6.70 3.04 32.38
CA GLY A 212 7.38 2.16 31.45
C GLY A 212 8.14 0.99 32.10
N ARG A 213 8.53 1.06 33.38
CA ARG A 213 9.10 -0.10 34.08
C ARG A 213 8.04 -1.16 34.35
N LEU A 214 6.86 -0.76 34.80
CA LEU A 214 5.73 -1.67 35.00
C LEU A 214 5.26 -2.24 33.66
N LEU A 215 5.17 -1.41 32.62
CA LEU A 215 4.79 -1.82 31.27
C LEU A 215 5.66 -2.98 30.75
N LEU A 216 6.98 -2.91 30.94
CA LEU A 216 7.91 -3.97 30.52
C LEU A 216 7.74 -5.29 31.29
N THR A 217 7.05 -5.27 32.44
CA THR A 217 6.78 -6.48 33.24
C THR A 217 5.40 -7.09 32.97
N LEU A 218 4.49 -6.35 32.31
CA LEU A 218 3.14 -6.82 32.06
C LEU A 218 3.12 -7.99 31.07
N THR A 219 2.26 -8.95 31.36
CA THR A 219 2.04 -10.16 30.58
C THR A 219 0.60 -10.21 30.05
N GLU A 220 0.31 -11.20 29.21
CA GLU A 220 -1.05 -11.42 28.72
C GLU A 220 -2.05 -11.68 29.87
N GLU A 221 -1.61 -12.40 30.90
CA GLU A 221 -2.43 -12.74 32.07
C GLU A 221 -2.85 -11.47 32.82
N ASP A 222 -1.92 -10.53 32.99
CA ASP A 222 -2.18 -9.25 33.63
C ASP A 222 -3.23 -8.45 32.85
N PHE A 223 -3.09 -8.35 31.52
CA PHE A 223 -4.05 -7.63 30.68
C PHE A 223 -5.45 -8.26 30.69
N SER A 224 -5.54 -9.57 30.86
CA SER A 224 -6.82 -10.29 30.91
C SER A 224 -7.58 -10.11 32.24
N ARG A 225 -6.88 -9.78 33.32
CA ARG A 225 -7.44 -9.68 34.67
C ARG A 225 -7.70 -8.22 35.07
N ALA A 226 -8.50 -8.05 36.13
CA ALA A 226 -8.58 -6.76 36.80
C ALA A 226 -7.17 -6.34 37.27
N PRO A 227 -6.79 -5.06 37.16
CA PRO A 227 -7.63 -3.90 36.85
C PRO A 227 -7.79 -3.58 35.35
N TYR A 228 -7.02 -4.21 34.46
CA TYR A 228 -6.98 -3.87 33.04
C TYR A 228 -8.15 -4.46 32.24
N SER A 229 -8.61 -5.66 32.60
CA SER A 229 -9.80 -6.35 32.06
C SER A 229 -10.00 -6.16 30.56
N ILE A 230 -8.95 -6.39 29.77
CA ILE A 230 -8.95 -6.26 28.32
C ILE A 230 -9.50 -7.57 27.76
N GLU A 231 -10.83 -7.69 27.63
CA GLU A 231 -11.48 -8.95 27.22
C GLU A 231 -11.24 -9.30 25.75
N ASN A 232 -11.07 -8.28 24.89
CA ASN A 232 -10.83 -8.49 23.47
C ASN A 232 -9.42 -9.03 23.20
N SER A 233 -9.33 -10.26 22.71
CA SER A 233 -8.06 -10.96 22.41
C SER A 233 -7.25 -10.28 21.30
N ILE A 234 -7.89 -9.60 20.35
CA ILE A 234 -7.21 -8.84 19.30
C ILE A 234 -6.48 -7.65 19.91
N HIS A 235 -7.12 -6.93 20.83
CA HIS A 235 -6.51 -5.78 21.51
C HIS A 235 -5.33 -6.23 22.39
N ARG A 236 -5.49 -7.31 23.18
CA ARG A 236 -4.38 -7.87 23.97
C ARG A 236 -3.20 -8.27 23.09
N ARG A 237 -3.46 -8.99 21.99
CA ARG A 237 -2.41 -9.42 21.06
C ARG A 237 -1.69 -8.24 20.42
N ALA A 238 -2.41 -7.19 20.01
CA ALA A 238 -1.79 -5.99 19.45
C ALA A 238 -0.87 -5.29 20.47
N ILE A 239 -1.33 -5.10 21.71
CA ILE A 239 -0.52 -4.52 22.80
C ILE A 239 0.72 -5.36 23.05
N LEU A 240 0.58 -6.69 23.13
CA LEU A 240 1.69 -7.60 23.40
C LEU A 240 2.72 -7.61 22.27
N MET A 241 2.29 -7.62 21.01
CA MET A 241 3.21 -7.59 19.87
C MET A 241 4.06 -6.32 19.85
N GLU A 242 3.43 -5.16 20.05
CA GLU A 242 4.17 -3.89 20.16
C GLU A 242 5.03 -3.83 21.42
N LEU A 243 4.56 -4.36 22.54
CA LEU A 243 5.34 -4.42 23.78
C LEU A 243 6.61 -5.26 23.62
N GLU A 244 6.54 -6.40 22.90
CA GLU A 244 7.73 -7.21 22.60
C GLU A 244 8.72 -6.47 21.71
N GLN A 245 8.24 -5.70 20.73
CA GLN A 245 9.10 -4.87 19.88
C GLN A 245 9.80 -3.77 20.70
N VAL A 246 9.05 -3.11 21.57
CA VAL A 246 9.54 -2.08 22.49
C VAL A 246 10.51 -2.64 23.55
N LYS A 247 10.29 -3.87 24.03
CA LYS A 247 11.22 -4.60 24.90
C LYS A 247 12.53 -4.91 24.20
N ALA A 248 12.46 -5.39 22.95
CA ALA A 248 13.64 -5.76 22.17
C ALA A 248 14.53 -4.55 21.83
N LEU A 249 13.90 -3.40 21.53
CA LEU A 249 14.61 -2.18 21.16
C LEU A 249 14.96 -1.29 22.36
N GLY A 250 14.26 -1.43 23.49
CA GLY A 250 14.40 -0.59 24.67
C GLY A 250 13.85 0.83 24.51
N VAL A 251 13.36 1.17 23.31
CA VAL A 251 12.73 2.44 22.90
C VAL A 251 11.54 2.15 21.98
N LYS A 252 10.70 3.15 21.72
CA LYS A 252 9.63 3.04 20.72
C LYS A 252 10.26 2.84 19.31
N PRO A 253 9.79 1.87 18.50
CA PRO A 253 10.23 1.76 17.11
C PRO A 253 9.74 2.97 16.28
N PRO A 254 10.59 3.52 15.39
CA PRO A 254 10.19 4.62 14.52
C PRO A 254 9.12 4.16 13.52
N GLN A 255 7.99 4.87 13.44
CA GLN A 255 6.87 4.51 12.55
C GLN A 255 7.00 5.13 11.14
N ASN A 256 7.84 6.13 10.97
CA ASN A 256 8.08 6.78 9.68
C ASN A 256 9.56 7.18 9.50
N LEU A 257 9.95 7.51 8.26
CA LEU A 257 11.35 7.84 7.91
C LEU A 257 11.91 9.08 8.63
N TRP A 258 11.06 9.92 9.23
CA TRP A 258 11.47 11.15 9.90
C TRP A 258 11.82 10.93 11.38
N GLU A 259 11.32 9.85 11.98
CA GLU A 259 11.63 9.43 13.37
C GLU A 259 13.05 8.81 13.51
N TYR A 260 13.85 8.73 12.43
CA TYR A 260 15.23 8.22 12.42
C TYR A 260 16.32 9.31 12.57
N LYS A 261 15.95 10.58 12.73
CA LYS A 261 16.87 11.71 12.80
C LYS A 261 17.47 11.89 14.19
#